data_AF-A0A5C7RXN2-F1
#
_entry.id   AF-A0A5C7RXN2-F1
#
_cell.length_a   1.000
_cell.length_b   1.000
_cell.length_c   1.000
_cell.angle_alpha   90.00
_cell.angle_beta   90.00
_cell.angle_gamma   90.00
#
_symmetry.space_group_name_H-M   'P 1'
#
loop_
_entity.id
_entity.type
_entity.pdbx_description
1 polymer ?
#
loop_
_entity_poly.entity_id
_entity_poly.type
_entity_poly.pdbx_seq_one_letter_code
_entity_poly.pdbx_strand_id
1 'polypeptide(L)'
;MNQRMAAIALAGLSLLGTHPLWAADKVELTTRVSGVVESVLVKPGQRVKKGAVLLRLDRTILQARLEEATADHARAQADEADAKREQGRAQELYDRTVSSTSELEAAELRYARAQAALSAAQARRVIAQKNLADAELKAPFDGLVSAIPGGAGTVVVADCQPKPLIVLSR
;
A
#
# COMPACT_ATOMS: atom_id res chain seq x y z
N MET A 1 -31.60 -0.54 70.87
CA MET A 1 -31.72 0.08 69.54
C MET A 1 -32.38 -0.94 68.60
N ASN A 2 -33.71 -0.87 68.56
CA ASN A 2 -34.65 -1.59 67.68
C ASN A 2 -34.55 -1.01 66.23
N GLN A 3 -34.97 -1.57 65.09
CA GLN A 3 -35.69 -2.78 64.67
C GLN A 3 -35.60 -2.91 63.12
N ARG A 4 -35.72 -4.16 62.67
CA ARG A 4 -36.30 -4.79 61.45
C ARG A 4 -36.94 -3.95 60.32
N MET A 5 -36.69 -4.42 59.09
CA MET A 5 -37.57 -4.59 57.89
C MET A 5 -38.49 -3.46 57.37
N ALA A 6 -38.40 -3.18 56.06
CA ALA A 6 -39.55 -3.10 55.15
C ALA A 6 -39.09 -2.99 53.68
N ALA A 7 -39.92 -3.50 52.77
CA ALA A 7 -39.68 -3.66 51.34
C ALA A 7 -40.54 -2.68 50.50
N ILE A 8 -40.19 -2.59 49.20
CA ILE A 8 -41.03 -2.23 48.03
C ILE A 8 -41.37 -0.74 47.80
N ALA A 9 -40.93 -0.21 46.64
CA ALA A 9 -41.75 0.62 45.76
C ALA A 9 -41.18 0.63 44.32
N LEU A 10 -41.99 0.16 43.35
CA LEU A 10 -41.79 0.36 41.91
C LEU A 10 -42.02 1.83 41.52
N ALA A 11 -41.12 2.40 40.72
CA ALA A 11 -41.39 3.45 39.73
C ALA A 11 -40.13 3.49 38.83
N GLY A 12 -40.18 3.07 37.56
CA GLY A 12 -40.82 3.83 36.51
C GLY A 12 -39.73 4.50 35.66
N LEU A 13 -39.40 3.86 34.53
CA LEU A 13 -38.95 4.50 33.29
C LEU A 13 -37.70 5.41 33.33
N SER A 14 -36.56 4.87 32.89
CA SER A 14 -35.67 5.58 31.94
C SER A 14 -34.61 4.62 31.38
N LEU A 15 -34.99 3.86 30.34
CA LEU A 15 -34.05 3.50 29.28
C LEU A 15 -33.73 4.79 28.51
N LEU A 16 -32.78 5.56 29.01
CA LEU A 16 -32.05 6.50 28.18
C LEU A 16 -30.66 5.93 28.04
N GLY A 17 -30.50 5.11 27.00
CA GLY A 17 -29.20 4.91 26.39
C GLY A 17 -28.71 6.28 25.93
N THR A 18 -28.01 6.99 26.81
CA THR A 18 -27.25 8.19 26.46
C THR A 18 -25.99 7.74 25.72
N HIS A 19 -26.17 7.16 24.53
CA HIS A 19 -25.10 7.18 23.56
C HIS A 19 -25.10 8.59 22.97
N PRO A 20 -24.05 9.40 23.19
CA PRO A 20 -24.00 10.73 22.62
C PRO A 20 -24.07 10.63 21.09
N LEU A 21 -25.17 11.10 20.48
CA LEU A 21 -25.50 11.06 19.04
C LEU A 21 -24.61 11.95 18.15
N TRP A 22 -23.43 12.32 18.63
CA TRP A 22 -22.49 13.24 17.99
C TRP A 22 -21.03 12.78 18.13
N ALA A 23 -20.80 11.47 18.30
CA ALA A 23 -19.47 10.93 18.02
C ALA A 23 -19.28 10.96 16.50
N ALA A 24 -18.78 12.08 15.97
CA ALA A 24 -18.30 12.12 14.59
C ALA A 24 -17.29 10.98 14.42
N ASP A 25 -17.47 10.13 13.40
CA ASP A 25 -16.57 9.01 13.13
C ASP A 25 -15.15 9.56 12.92
N LYS A 26 -14.27 9.32 13.90
CA LYS A 26 -12.87 9.71 13.86
C LYS A 26 -12.07 8.58 13.23
N VAL A 27 -11.43 8.86 12.10
CA VAL A 27 -10.55 7.93 11.39
C VAL A 27 -9.11 8.38 11.54
N GLU A 28 -8.34 7.54 12.19
CA GLU A 28 -6.90 7.67 12.31
C GLU A 28 -6.21 7.13 11.05
N LEU A 29 -5.54 8.02 10.32
CA LEU A 29 -4.78 7.70 9.12
C LEU A 29 -3.29 7.58 9.45
N THR A 30 -2.66 6.58 8.88
CA THR A 30 -1.23 6.30 8.96
C THR A 30 -0.68 5.97 7.57
N THR A 31 0.64 6.01 7.39
CA THR A 31 1.28 5.64 6.13
C THR A 31 1.51 4.13 6.07
N ARG A 32 1.28 3.54 4.90
CA ARG A 32 1.53 2.11 4.65
C ARG A 32 3.01 1.80 4.41
N VAL A 33 3.82 2.83 4.20
CA VAL A 33 5.27 2.74 4.02
C VAL A 33 5.98 3.49 5.14
N SER A 34 7.10 2.94 5.59
CA SER A 34 8.00 3.59 6.52
C SER A 34 8.81 4.68 5.80
N GLY A 35 9.00 5.82 6.45
CA GLY A 35 9.72 6.95 5.87
C GLY A 35 9.72 8.17 6.77
N VAL A 36 10.41 9.22 6.33
CA VAL A 36 10.44 10.51 7.02
C VAL A 36 9.37 11.41 6.43
N VAL A 37 8.58 12.09 7.26
CA VAL A 37 7.62 13.10 6.80
C VAL A 37 8.39 14.29 6.25
N GLU A 38 8.32 14.50 4.94
CA GLU A 38 8.92 15.65 4.26
C GLU A 38 8.07 16.90 4.53
N SER A 39 6.76 16.81 4.32
CA SER A 39 5.85 17.94 4.49
C SER A 39 4.43 17.53 4.85
N VAL A 40 3.78 18.37 5.65
CA VAL A 40 2.34 18.29 5.95
C VAL A 40 1.64 19.40 5.16
N LEU A 41 0.66 19.02 4.35
CA LEU A 41 0.00 19.91 3.37
C LEU A 41 -1.33 20.45 3.87
N VAL A 42 -1.77 20.03 5.06
CA VAL A 42 -3.05 20.39 5.66
C VAL A 42 -2.88 21.00 7.05
N LYS A 43 -3.90 21.75 7.49
CA LYS A 43 -3.94 22.37 8.82
C LYS A 43 -5.09 21.79 9.66
N PRO A 44 -4.97 21.74 11.00
CA PRO A 44 -6.10 21.41 11.86
C PRO A 44 -7.27 22.38 11.59
N GLY A 45 -8.50 21.84 11.53
CA GLY A 45 -9.71 22.59 11.17
C GLY A 45 -9.92 22.80 9.66
N GLN A 46 -9.04 22.30 8.79
CA GLN A 46 -9.23 22.39 7.34
C GLN A 46 -10.19 21.30 6.84
N ARG A 47 -11.14 21.69 5.96
CA ARG A 47 -11.94 20.73 5.19
C ARG A 47 -11.13 20.20 4.02
N VAL A 48 -11.08 18.88 3.89
CA VAL A 48 -10.39 18.17 2.80
C VAL A 48 -11.40 17.35 2.01
N LYS A 49 -11.16 17.23 0.71
CA LYS A 49 -11.95 16.35 -0.17
C LYS A 49 -11.31 14.98 -0.29
N LYS A 50 -12.08 13.96 -0.64
CA LYS A 50 -11.59 12.64 -1.00
C LYS A 50 -10.50 12.75 -2.07
N GLY A 51 -9.37 12.08 -1.83
CA GLY A 51 -8.20 12.10 -2.70
C GLY A 51 -7.24 13.27 -2.47
N ALA A 52 -7.58 14.25 -1.61
CA ALA A 52 -6.67 15.33 -1.28
C ALA A 52 -5.43 14.79 -0.55
N VAL A 53 -4.25 15.28 -0.94
CA VAL A 53 -2.99 14.92 -0.29
C VAL A 53 -2.89 15.64 1.06
N LEU A 54 -2.70 14.87 2.11
CA LEU A 54 -2.67 15.36 3.48
C LEU A 54 -1.22 15.54 3.96
N LEU A 55 -0.38 14.55 3.71
CA LEU A 55 1.06 14.59 4.01
C LEU A 55 1.85 13.88 2.93
N ARG A 56 3.14 14.20 2.88
CA ARG A 56 4.11 13.64 1.96
C ARG A 56 5.32 13.15 2.73
N LEU A 57 5.71 11.91 2.45
CA LEU A 57 6.96 11.34 2.89
C LEU A 57 8.08 11.67 1.91
N ASP A 58 9.32 11.62 2.38
CA ASP A 58 10.51 11.69 1.53
C ASP A 58 10.47 10.55 0.50
N ARG A 59 10.49 10.95 -0.77
CA ARG A 59 10.37 10.05 -1.91
C ARG A 59 11.71 9.64 -2.49
N THR A 60 12.81 10.25 -2.07
CA THR A 60 14.12 10.11 -2.72
C THR A 60 14.52 8.64 -2.86
N ILE A 61 14.45 7.88 -1.76
CA ILE A 61 14.76 6.45 -1.75
C ILE A 61 13.71 5.62 -2.49
N LEU A 62 12.43 5.98 -2.39
CA LEU A 62 11.34 5.25 -3.05
C LEU A 62 11.39 5.41 -4.56
N GLN A 63 11.79 6.59 -5.04
CA GLN A 63 11.95 6.88 -6.45
C GLN A 63 13.18 6.16 -7.02
N ALA A 64 14.31 6.18 -6.31
CA ALA A 64 15.48 5.39 -6.70
C ALA A 64 15.16 3.88 -6.80
N ARG A 65 14.38 3.34 -5.86
CA ARG A 65 13.91 1.93 -5.92
C ARG A 65 12.99 1.65 -7.10
N LEU A 66 12.14 2.60 -7.48
CA LEU A 66 11.30 2.46 -8.68
C LEU A 66 12.15 2.48 -9.95
N GLU A 67 13.16 3.35 -10.02
CA GLU A 67 14.09 3.42 -11.14
C GLU A 67 14.89 2.12 -11.29
N GLU A 68 15.43 1.60 -10.19
CA GLU A 68 16.10 0.29 -10.12
C GLU A 68 15.19 -0.84 -10.62
N ALA A 69 13.98 -0.96 -10.09
CA ALA A 69 13.03 -2.00 -10.49
C ALA A 69 12.57 -1.84 -11.95
N THR A 70 12.54 -0.60 -12.47
CA THR A 70 12.22 -0.32 -13.88
C THR A 70 13.34 -0.74 -14.80
N ALA A 71 14.60 -0.48 -14.43
CA ALA A 71 15.77 -0.95 -15.17
C ALA A 71 15.83 -2.49 -15.20
N ASP A 72 15.57 -3.15 -14.07
CA ASP A 72 15.52 -4.61 -13.99
C ASP A 72 14.40 -5.22 -14.83
N HIS A 73 13.22 -4.58 -14.87
CA HIS A 73 12.13 -4.98 -15.77
C HIS A 73 12.55 -4.87 -17.24
N ALA A 74 13.17 -3.76 -17.63
CA ALA A 74 13.66 -3.56 -19.00
C ALA A 74 14.72 -4.60 -19.39
N ARG A 75 15.65 -4.93 -18.48
CA ARG A 75 16.64 -5.99 -18.69
C ARG A 75 15.97 -7.35 -18.88
N ALA A 76 15.09 -7.75 -17.97
CA ALA A 76 14.38 -9.03 -18.06
C ALA A 76 13.50 -9.13 -19.31
N GLN A 77 12.95 -8.00 -19.78
CA GLN A 77 12.18 -7.94 -21.02
C GLN A 77 13.06 -8.16 -22.25
N ALA A 78 14.27 -7.61 -22.27
CA ALA A 78 15.25 -7.88 -23.33
C ALA A 78 15.68 -9.35 -23.32
N ASP A 79 15.99 -9.91 -22.14
CA ASP A 79 16.38 -11.31 -21.98
C ASP A 79 15.28 -12.29 -22.47
N GLU A 80 14.00 -11.99 -22.17
CA GLU A 80 12.87 -12.78 -22.67
C GLU A 80 12.72 -12.68 -24.19
N ALA A 81 12.86 -11.48 -24.75
CA ALA A 81 12.78 -11.28 -26.19
C ALA A 81 13.91 -12.00 -26.94
N ASP A 82 15.10 -12.05 -26.35
CA ASP A 82 16.26 -12.76 -26.89
C ASP A 82 16.04 -14.28 -26.84
N ALA A 83 15.62 -14.81 -25.68
CA ALA A 83 15.33 -16.23 -25.53
C ALA A 83 14.18 -16.68 -26.45
N LYS A 84 13.19 -15.83 -26.68
CA LYS A 84 12.08 -16.10 -27.62
C LYS A 84 12.55 -16.24 -29.06
N ARG A 85 13.47 -15.36 -29.50
CA ARG A 85 14.05 -15.45 -30.84
C ARG A 85 14.86 -16.72 -31.00
N GLU A 86 15.62 -17.10 -29.98
CA GLU A 86 16.42 -18.32 -30.00
C GLU A 86 15.55 -19.59 -30.02
N GLN A 87 14.48 -19.63 -29.22
CA GLN A 87 13.49 -20.71 -29.27
C GLN A 87 12.88 -20.83 -30.68
N GLY A 88 12.52 -19.71 -31.31
CA GLY A 88 11.98 -19.70 -32.67
C GLY A 88 12.98 -20.26 -33.70
N ARG A 89 14.27 -19.92 -33.58
CA ARG A 89 15.33 -20.49 -34.42
C ARG A 89 15.52 -21.99 -34.18
N ALA A 90 15.53 -22.42 -32.92
CA ALA A 90 15.68 -23.83 -32.56
C ALA A 90 14.53 -24.67 -33.10
N GLN A 91 13.30 -24.15 -33.05
CA GLN A 91 12.12 -24.78 -33.65
C GLN A 91 12.26 -24.92 -35.17
N GLU A 92 12.66 -23.86 -35.88
CA GLU A 92 12.86 -23.91 -37.33
C GLU A 92 13.92 -24.94 -37.75
N LEU A 93 15.01 -25.05 -36.98
CA LEU A 93 16.06 -26.04 -37.23
C LEU A 93 15.60 -27.47 -36.92
N TYR A 94 14.77 -27.65 -35.90
CA TYR A 94 14.19 -28.94 -35.54
C TYR A 94 13.21 -29.42 -36.61
N ASP A 95 12.36 -28.53 -37.11
CA ASP A 95 11.39 -28.82 -38.18
C ASP A 95 12.08 -29.20 -39.51
N ARG A 96 13.32 -28.71 -39.70
CA ARG A 96 14.18 -29.08 -40.84
C ARG A 96 15.04 -30.33 -40.57
N THR A 97 14.88 -30.97 -39.42
CA THR A 97 15.66 -32.15 -38.99
C THR A 97 17.16 -31.87 -38.91
N VAL A 98 17.54 -30.62 -38.61
CA VAL A 98 18.94 -30.17 -38.50
C VAL A 98 19.43 -30.19 -37.06
N SER A 99 18.55 -29.95 -36.08
CA SER A 99 18.87 -29.96 -34.65
C SER A 99 18.23 -31.14 -33.92
N SER A 100 18.79 -31.48 -32.75
CA SER A 100 18.26 -32.52 -31.88
C SER A 100 17.05 -32.05 -31.06
N THR A 101 16.18 -32.98 -30.64
CA THR A 101 15.07 -32.67 -29.70
C THR A 101 15.59 -32.02 -28.41
N SER A 102 16.76 -32.46 -27.92
CA SER A 102 17.39 -31.89 -26.73
C SER A 102 17.78 -30.42 -26.89
N GLU A 103 18.17 -29.98 -28.09
CA GLU A 103 18.47 -28.56 -28.35
C GLU A 103 17.21 -27.70 -28.33
N LEU A 104 16.12 -28.20 -28.93
CA LEU A 104 14.82 -27.54 -28.89
C LEU A 104 14.32 -27.41 -27.45
N GLU A 105 14.26 -28.52 -26.70
CA GLU A 105 13.84 -28.54 -25.29
C GLU A 105 14.69 -27.60 -24.42
N ALA A 106 16.00 -27.52 -24.68
CA ALA A 106 16.87 -26.58 -23.98
C ALA A 106 16.53 -25.12 -24.28
N ALA A 107 16.19 -24.80 -25.53
CA ALA A 107 15.77 -23.45 -25.93
C ALA A 107 14.40 -23.08 -25.35
N GLU A 108 13.43 -24.00 -25.36
CA GLU A 108 12.12 -23.83 -24.73
C GLU A 108 12.24 -23.57 -23.23
N LEU A 109 13.07 -24.35 -22.54
CA LEU A 109 13.32 -24.18 -21.12
C LEU A 109 13.97 -22.82 -20.81
N ARG A 110 14.90 -22.36 -21.66
CA ARG A 110 15.51 -21.02 -21.52
C ARG A 110 14.47 -19.91 -21.68
N TYR A 111 13.60 -20.01 -22.68
CA TYR A 111 12.50 -19.06 -22.88
C TYR A 111 11.53 -19.05 -21.69
N ALA A 112 11.11 -20.22 -21.20
CA ALA A 112 10.23 -20.32 -20.04
C ALA A 112 10.84 -19.68 -18.77
N ARG A 113 12.15 -19.87 -18.54
CA ARG A 113 12.88 -19.22 -17.43
C ARG A 113 12.94 -17.70 -17.59
N ALA A 114 13.23 -17.21 -18.79
CA ALA A 114 13.27 -15.77 -19.07
C ALA A 114 11.89 -15.12 -18.90
N GLN A 115 10.83 -15.78 -19.35
CA GLN A 115 9.45 -15.34 -19.14
C GLN A 115 9.09 -15.27 -17.64
N ALA A 116 9.47 -16.28 -16.85
CA ALA A 116 9.28 -16.25 -15.41
C ALA A 116 10.06 -15.10 -14.74
N ALA A 117 11.29 -14.84 -15.18
CA ALA A 117 12.11 -13.73 -14.69
C ALA A 117 11.49 -12.36 -15.02
N LEU A 118 10.95 -12.18 -16.23
CA LEU A 118 10.21 -10.97 -16.62
C LEU A 118 8.98 -10.74 -15.74
N SER A 119 8.19 -11.79 -15.50
CA SER A 119 7.03 -11.72 -14.61
C SER A 119 7.40 -11.27 -13.20
N ALA A 120 8.48 -11.86 -12.63
CA ALA A 120 8.99 -11.46 -11.33
C ALA A 120 9.50 -10.01 -11.30
N ALA A 121 10.20 -9.56 -12.34
CA ALA A 121 10.68 -8.19 -12.46
C ALA A 121 9.52 -7.18 -12.59
N GLN A 122 8.47 -7.52 -13.35
CA GLN A 122 7.27 -6.71 -13.46
C GLN A 122 6.54 -6.59 -12.12
N ALA A 123 6.42 -7.67 -11.36
CA ALA A 123 5.86 -7.63 -10.01
C ALA A 123 6.66 -6.70 -9.07
N ARG A 124 8.00 -6.79 -9.10
CA ARG A 124 8.87 -5.89 -8.34
C ARG A 124 8.66 -4.42 -8.71
N ARG A 125 8.55 -4.10 -10.01
CA ARG A 125 8.27 -2.75 -10.49
C ARG A 125 6.93 -2.22 -9.98
N VAL A 126 5.87 -3.05 -10.03
CA VAL A 126 4.54 -2.68 -9.52
C VAL A 126 4.57 -2.41 -8.02
N ILE A 127 5.29 -3.23 -7.23
CA ILE A 127 5.46 -3.01 -5.79
C ILE A 127 6.18 -1.69 -5.53
N ALA A 128 7.29 -1.42 -6.22
CA ALA A 128 8.03 -0.17 -6.06
C ALA A 128 7.17 1.05 -6.42
N GLN A 129 6.37 0.95 -7.49
CA GLN A 129 5.45 2.01 -7.90
C GLN A 129 4.35 2.26 -6.85
N LYS A 130 3.80 1.19 -6.26
CA LYS A 130 2.81 1.29 -5.18
C LYS A 130 3.42 1.94 -3.94
N ASN A 131 4.63 1.57 -3.56
CA ASN A 131 5.32 2.17 -2.42
C ASN A 131 5.56 3.67 -2.63
N LEU A 132 5.96 4.09 -3.84
CA LEU A 132 6.11 5.50 -4.17
C LEU A 132 4.77 6.26 -4.14
N ALA A 133 3.69 5.64 -4.62
CA ALA A 133 2.35 6.24 -4.53
C ALA A 133 1.85 6.35 -3.09
N ASP A 134 2.17 5.37 -2.25
CA ASP A 134 1.81 5.32 -0.84
C ASP A 134 2.68 6.24 0.03
N ALA A 135 3.72 6.87 -0.54
CA ALA A 135 4.48 7.97 0.07
C ALA A 135 3.65 9.25 0.21
N GLU A 136 2.50 9.34 -0.46
CA GLU A 136 1.51 10.40 -0.28
C GLU A 136 0.31 9.86 0.51
N LEU A 137 0.04 10.41 1.69
CA LEU A 137 -1.18 10.08 2.42
C LEU A 137 -2.34 10.90 1.84
N LYS A 138 -3.37 10.22 1.35
CA LYS A 138 -4.57 10.84 0.75
C LYS A 138 -5.79 10.62 1.63
N ALA A 139 -6.71 11.59 1.62
CA ALA A 139 -7.98 11.47 2.32
C ALA A 139 -8.87 10.38 1.67
N PRO A 140 -9.34 9.36 2.41
CA PRO A 140 -10.22 8.32 1.87
C PRO A 140 -11.66 8.82 1.60
N PHE A 141 -12.08 9.89 2.26
CA PHE A 141 -13.39 10.53 2.13
C PHE A 141 -13.29 12.04 2.40
N ASP A 142 -14.35 12.79 2.09
CA ASP A 142 -14.47 14.21 2.41
C ASP A 142 -14.65 14.38 3.93
N GLY A 143 -13.83 15.22 4.57
CA GLY A 143 -13.87 15.35 6.03
C GLY A 143 -13.15 16.58 6.56
N LEU A 144 -13.21 16.74 7.89
CA LEU A 144 -12.50 17.79 8.61
C LEU A 144 -11.25 17.21 9.27
N VAL A 145 -10.10 17.87 9.09
CA VAL A 145 -8.86 17.51 9.79
C VAL A 145 -9.00 17.91 11.26
N SER A 146 -9.15 16.95 12.17
CA SER A 146 -9.31 17.20 13.61
C SER A 146 -7.96 17.49 14.29
N ALA A 147 -6.93 16.69 14.00
CA ALA A 147 -5.61 16.83 14.62
C ALA A 147 -4.49 16.29 13.71
N ILE A 148 -3.31 16.88 13.84
CA ILE A 148 -2.08 16.49 13.12
C ILE A 148 -0.99 16.20 14.17
N PRO A 149 -0.98 15.00 14.77
CA PRO A 149 0.04 14.60 15.73
C PRO A 149 1.45 14.44 15.12
N GLY A 150 1.59 14.24 13.81
CA GLY A 150 2.89 14.12 13.12
C GLY A 150 3.30 15.42 12.40
N GLY A 151 4.43 16.00 12.77
CA GLY A 151 5.02 17.17 12.09
C GLY A 151 6.05 16.81 11.02
N ALA A 152 6.49 17.79 10.22
CA ALA A 152 7.62 17.60 9.31
C ALA A 152 8.87 17.14 10.10
N GLY A 153 9.62 16.18 9.54
CA GLY A 153 10.75 15.52 10.20
C GLY A 153 10.38 14.35 11.10
N THR A 154 9.09 14.04 11.30
CA THR A 154 8.66 12.84 12.04
C THR A 154 9.02 11.58 11.25
N VAL A 155 9.66 10.61 11.89
CA VAL A 155 9.88 9.28 11.32
C VAL A 155 8.63 8.44 11.56
N VAL A 156 8.09 7.87 10.49
CA VAL A 156 6.98 6.93 10.55
C VAL A 156 7.52 5.54 10.23
N VAL A 157 7.20 4.59 11.10
CA VAL A 157 7.43 3.17 10.86
C VAL A 157 6.05 2.54 10.67
N ALA A 158 5.89 1.72 9.63
CA ALA A 158 4.63 1.04 9.33
C ALA A 158 4.47 -0.27 10.15
N ASP A 159 4.96 -0.29 11.39
CA ASP A 159 4.98 -1.44 12.30
C ASP A 159 3.62 -1.71 12.99
N CYS A 160 3.50 -2.87 13.67
CA CYS A 160 2.25 -3.50 14.11
C CYS A 160 1.36 -2.69 15.08
N GLN A 161 1.78 -1.49 15.50
CA GLN A 161 0.92 -0.50 16.16
C GLN A 161 1.15 0.86 15.49
N PRO A 162 0.57 1.09 14.31
CA PRO A 162 0.84 2.31 13.57
C PRO A 162 0.26 3.50 14.33
N LYS A 163 1.15 4.38 14.81
CA LYS A 163 0.75 5.61 15.50
C LYS A 163 -0.05 6.49 14.52
N PRO A 164 -1.21 7.03 14.92
CA PRO A 164 -2.01 7.87 14.04
C PRO A 164 -1.25 9.13 13.66
N LEU A 165 -1.25 9.46 12.36
CA LEU A 165 -0.63 10.67 11.83
C LEU A 165 -1.65 11.78 11.61
N ILE A 166 -2.89 11.42 11.24
CA ILE A 166 -3.99 12.36 11.02
C ILE A 166 -5.28 11.76 11.54
N VAL A 167 -6.06 12.55 12.28
CA VAL A 167 -7.44 12.16 12.66
C VAL A 167 -8.41 12.95 11.79
N LEU A 168 -9.20 12.25 10.96
CA LEU A 168 -10.28 12.82 10.15
C LEU A 168 -11.62 12.58 10.83
N SER A 169 -12.50 13.58 10.87
CA SER A 169 -13.89 13.44 11.31
C SER A 169 -14.85 13.72 10.16
N ARG A 170 -15.92 12.92 10.04
CA ARG A 170 -17.00 13.12 9.06
C ARG A 170 -17.94 14.26 9.45
#